data_AF-A0A354GMC4-F1
#
_entry.id   AF-A0A354GMC4-F1
#
_cell.length_a   1.000
_cell.length_b   1.000
_cell.length_c   1.000
_cell.angle_alpha   90.00
_cell.angle_beta   90.00
_cell.angle_gamma   90.00
#
_symmetry.space_group_name_H-M   'P 1'
#
loop_
_entity.id
_entity.type
_entity.pdbx_description
1 polymer ?
#
loop_
_entity_poly.entity_id
_entity_poly.type
_entity_poly.pdbx_seq_one_letter_code
_entity_poly.pdbx_strand_id
1 'polypeptide(L)'
;MKRLSFFPAFVAAAALCAVTALAADDDPDYQKLADAASWEWHPEQASVLYSTMTCPKEYKVEIVRPPNTFGDLTIRFFQDDKLSCAVSGHAYTTFIIDAGVLYYADYSHSGTGCALVAYDLIARKQMWKTDLEGIGPIDHSRYTNQVIVQMAPGSILAPRTILVRGNEAAGKYIEYVDTKTHKTVGHKIFEKGFKDK
;
A
#
# COMPACT_ATOMS: atom_id res chain seq x y z
N MET A 1 7.65 -72.13 40.54
CA MET A 1 6.27 -71.71 40.93
C MET A 1 5.89 -70.48 40.12
N LYS A 2 4.75 -70.55 39.41
CA LYS A 2 4.16 -69.50 38.58
C LYS A 2 3.48 -68.42 39.44
N ARG A 3 3.69 -67.13 39.15
CA ARG A 3 2.75 -65.99 39.34
C ARG A 3 3.15 -64.88 38.35
N LEU A 4 2.43 -64.72 37.25
CA LEU A 4 1.30 -63.79 37.02
C LEU A 4 1.64 -62.29 37.17
N SER A 5 1.86 -61.66 36.02
CA SER A 5 1.19 -60.45 35.49
C SER A 5 0.94 -59.26 36.42
N PHE A 6 1.40 -58.07 36.02
CA PHE A 6 0.57 -56.87 35.83
C PHE A 6 1.36 -55.80 35.05
N PHE A 7 1.00 -55.57 33.78
CA PHE A 7 1.39 -54.39 33.01
C PHE A 7 0.38 -53.28 33.30
N PRO A 8 0.77 -52.07 33.76
CA PRO A 8 -0.12 -50.93 33.68
C PRO A 8 -0.06 -50.36 32.25
N ALA A 9 -1.22 -50.34 31.61
CA ALA A 9 -1.46 -49.66 30.35
C ALA A 9 -1.22 -48.15 30.53
N PHE A 10 -0.28 -47.59 29.77
CA PHE A 10 -0.20 -46.15 29.56
C PHE A 10 -1.32 -45.75 28.61
N VAL A 11 -2.33 -45.07 29.14
CA VAL A 11 -3.36 -44.39 28.36
C VAL A 11 -2.71 -43.17 27.70
N ALA A 12 -2.59 -43.19 26.38
CA ALA A 12 -2.22 -42.02 25.59
C ALA A 12 -3.39 -41.03 25.62
N ALA A 13 -3.24 -39.92 26.34
CA ALA A 13 -4.15 -38.79 26.24
C ALA A 13 -3.86 -38.08 24.91
N ALA A 14 -4.69 -38.33 23.89
CA ALA A 14 -4.71 -37.54 22.68
C ALA A 14 -5.23 -36.13 23.04
N ALA A 15 -4.32 -35.16 23.10
CA ALA A 15 -4.68 -33.76 23.21
C ALA A 15 -5.42 -33.36 21.94
N LEU A 16 -6.73 -33.16 22.08
CA LEU A 16 -7.57 -32.57 21.05
C LEU A 16 -7.10 -31.12 20.85
N CYS A 17 -6.30 -30.87 19.81
CA CYS A 17 -6.09 -29.52 19.30
C CYS A 17 -7.43 -29.03 18.75
N ALA A 18 -8.24 -28.40 19.59
CA ALA A 18 -9.32 -27.55 19.14
C ALA A 18 -8.68 -26.32 18.50
N VAL A 19 -8.35 -26.42 17.21
CA VAL A 19 -8.15 -25.25 16.37
C VAL A 19 -9.52 -24.60 16.29
N THR A 20 -9.78 -23.64 17.16
CA THR A 20 -10.87 -22.69 16.95
C THR A 20 -10.55 -21.99 15.64
N ALA A 21 -11.22 -22.37 14.57
CA ALA A 21 -11.33 -21.55 13.37
C ALA A 21 -11.92 -20.23 13.84
N LEU A 22 -11.06 -19.22 14.03
CA LEU A 22 -11.50 -17.84 14.14
C LEU A 22 -12.34 -17.60 12.89
N ALA A 23 -13.61 -17.28 13.12
CA ALA A 23 -14.51 -16.85 12.07
C ALA A 23 -13.76 -15.82 11.22
N ALA A 24 -13.79 -16.03 9.90
CA ALA A 24 -13.34 -15.00 8.98
C ALA A 24 -14.12 -13.73 9.35
N ASP A 25 -13.42 -12.73 9.89
CA ASP A 25 -13.91 -11.35 9.82
C ASP A 25 -14.19 -11.14 8.33
N ASP A 26 -15.46 -10.94 7.97
CA ASP A 26 -15.81 -10.59 6.60
C ASP A 26 -15.02 -9.33 6.26
N ASP A 27 -14.13 -9.42 5.26
CA ASP A 27 -13.35 -8.27 4.80
C ASP A 27 -14.29 -7.09 4.56
N PRO A 28 -13.91 -5.86 4.96
CA PRO A 28 -14.74 -4.69 4.73
C PRO A 28 -15.13 -4.57 3.25
N ASP A 29 -16.40 -4.29 2.98
CA ASP A 29 -16.84 -3.94 1.62
C ASP A 29 -16.28 -2.55 1.26
N TYR A 30 -15.09 -2.56 0.66
CA TYR A 30 -14.34 -1.34 0.34
C TYR A 30 -15.06 -0.46 -0.68
N GLN A 31 -15.93 -1.02 -1.53
CA GLN A 31 -16.76 -0.19 -2.40
C GLN A 31 -17.79 0.59 -1.59
N LYS A 32 -18.46 -0.04 -0.61
CA LYS A 32 -19.37 0.70 0.30
C LYS A 32 -18.64 1.79 1.10
N LEU A 33 -17.40 1.51 1.54
CA LEU A 33 -16.57 2.52 2.21
C LEU A 33 -16.24 3.67 1.27
N ALA A 34 -15.86 3.37 0.03
CA ALA A 34 -15.60 4.39 -0.99
C ALA A 34 -16.85 5.24 -1.24
N ASP A 35 -18.00 4.62 -1.47
CA ASP A 35 -19.29 5.29 -1.72
C ASP A 35 -19.68 6.24 -0.58
N ALA A 36 -19.47 5.83 0.67
CA ALA A 36 -19.79 6.60 1.87
C ALA A 36 -18.76 7.69 2.20
N ALA A 37 -17.53 7.61 1.67
CA ALA A 37 -16.46 8.54 2.00
C ALA A 37 -16.77 9.98 1.55
N SER A 38 -16.25 10.94 2.29
CA SER A 38 -16.14 12.35 1.89
C SER A 38 -14.73 12.66 1.38
N TRP A 39 -14.59 13.67 0.53
CA TRP A 39 -13.28 14.08 0.06
C TRP A 39 -12.50 14.74 1.19
N GLU A 40 -11.32 14.21 1.48
CA GLU A 40 -10.38 14.73 2.47
C GLU A 40 -9.00 14.81 1.85
N TRP A 41 -8.36 15.97 1.96
CA TRP A 41 -7.04 16.21 1.38
C TRP A 41 -6.15 17.00 2.34
N HIS A 42 -4.96 16.47 2.56
CA HIS A 42 -3.94 17.03 3.43
C HIS A 42 -2.68 17.26 2.59
N PRO A 43 -2.45 18.48 2.07
CA PRO A 43 -1.39 18.74 1.10
C PRO A 43 0.01 18.39 1.62
N GLU A 44 0.23 18.47 2.94
CA GLU A 44 1.46 18.05 3.58
C GLU A 44 1.76 16.56 3.38
N GLN A 45 0.72 15.71 3.33
CA GLN A 45 0.84 14.27 3.14
C GLN A 45 1.21 13.89 1.71
N ALA A 46 0.96 14.78 0.74
CA ALA A 46 1.31 14.59 -0.66
C ALA A 46 2.79 14.91 -0.94
N SER A 47 3.71 14.49 -0.06
CA SER A 47 5.14 14.77 -0.20
C SER A 47 6.02 13.60 0.20
N VAL A 48 7.16 13.49 -0.48
CA VAL A 48 8.20 12.50 -0.15
C VAL A 48 8.78 12.74 1.25
N LEU A 49 8.82 14.00 1.68
CA LEU A 49 9.30 14.38 3.01
C LEU A 49 8.37 13.89 4.10
N TYR A 50 7.05 14.04 3.91
CA TYR A 50 6.08 13.50 4.86
C TYR A 50 6.19 11.98 4.98
N SER A 51 6.23 11.29 3.85
CA SER A 51 6.39 9.81 3.81
C SER A 51 7.67 9.37 4.53
N THR A 52 8.75 10.13 4.39
CA THR A 52 10.02 9.90 5.10
C THR A 52 9.89 10.12 6.61
N MET A 53 9.18 11.17 7.05
CA MET A 53 8.97 11.45 8.48
C MET A 53 8.10 10.40 9.18
N THR A 54 7.17 9.77 8.44
CA THR A 54 6.29 8.71 8.97
C THR A 54 6.83 7.30 8.76
N CYS A 55 8.02 7.17 8.17
CA CYS A 55 8.66 5.88 7.90
C CYS A 55 8.97 5.14 9.22
N PRO A 56 8.77 3.81 9.30
CA PRO A 56 9.17 3.04 10.47
C PRO A 56 10.67 3.20 10.76
N LYS A 57 11.03 3.27 12.05
CA LYS A 57 12.38 3.63 12.50
C LYS A 57 13.45 2.61 12.10
N GLU A 58 13.03 1.39 11.80
CA GLU A 58 13.88 0.30 11.32
C GLU A 58 14.42 0.55 9.91
N TYR A 59 13.81 1.48 9.17
CA TYR A 59 14.23 1.87 7.83
C TYR A 59 14.80 3.28 7.81
N LYS A 60 15.97 3.41 7.19
CA LYS A 60 16.55 4.70 6.83
C LYS A 60 16.18 5.02 5.39
N VAL A 61 15.73 6.26 5.16
CA VAL A 61 15.41 6.77 3.82
C VAL A 61 16.35 7.90 3.46
N GLU A 62 16.94 7.84 2.28
CA GLU A 62 17.74 8.93 1.70
C GLU A 62 17.07 9.45 0.42
N ILE A 63 16.93 10.77 0.31
CA ILE A 63 16.43 11.43 -0.89
C ILE A 63 17.62 12.04 -1.62
N VAL A 64 17.95 11.50 -2.78
CA VAL A 64 19.09 11.93 -3.60
C VAL A 64 18.57 12.65 -4.83
N ARG A 65 19.01 13.88 -5.06
CA ARG A 65 18.75 14.60 -6.31
C ARG A 65 19.84 14.27 -7.33
N PRO A 66 19.53 13.65 -8.47
CA PRO A 66 20.52 13.42 -9.52
C PRO A 66 21.02 14.74 -10.12
N PRO A 67 22.31 14.84 -10.50
CA PRO A 67 22.83 16.03 -11.16
C PRO A 67 22.10 16.27 -12.48
N ASN A 68 21.93 17.55 -12.86
CA ASN A 68 21.33 17.98 -14.13
C ASN A 68 19.87 17.53 -14.35
N THR A 69 19.14 17.15 -13.30
CA THR A 69 17.70 16.85 -13.37
C THR A 69 16.87 17.95 -12.71
N PHE A 70 15.69 18.19 -13.28
CA PHE A 70 14.71 19.12 -12.74
C PHE A 70 13.50 18.34 -12.24
N GLY A 71 13.35 18.23 -10.91
CA GLY A 71 12.21 17.56 -10.28
C GLY A 71 12.41 16.08 -9.96
N ASP A 72 13.30 15.39 -10.68
CA ASP A 72 13.59 13.97 -10.43
C ASP A 72 14.37 13.76 -9.13
N LEU A 73 14.00 12.70 -8.42
CA LEU A 73 14.66 12.24 -7.20
C LEU A 73 14.90 10.73 -7.29
N THR A 74 15.96 10.27 -6.64
CA THR A 74 16.14 8.87 -6.28
C THR A 74 15.89 8.72 -4.79
N ILE A 75 14.90 7.92 -4.43
CA ILE A 75 14.56 7.62 -3.03
C ILE A 75 15.16 6.26 -2.69
N ARG A 76 16.06 6.22 -1.71
CA ARG A 76 16.80 5.03 -1.32
C ARG A 76 16.36 4.56 0.04
N PHE A 77 16.08 3.27 0.16
CA PHE A 77 15.61 2.62 1.38
C PHE A 77 16.68 1.67 1.89
N PHE A 78 17.01 1.79 3.17
CA PHE A 78 18.02 0.98 3.83
C PHE A 78 17.40 0.27 5.03
N GLN A 79 17.82 -0.97 5.25
CA GLN A 79 17.55 -1.74 6.46
C GLN A 79 18.91 -2.18 7.02
N ASP A 80 19.16 -1.89 8.30
CA ASP A 80 20.45 -2.14 8.96
C ASP A 80 21.66 -1.61 8.15
N ASP A 81 21.58 -0.34 7.72
CA ASP A 81 22.55 0.37 6.85
C ASP A 81 22.83 -0.28 5.49
N LYS A 82 22.14 -1.37 5.15
CA LYS A 82 22.25 -2.03 3.86
C LYS A 82 21.15 -1.51 2.93
N LEU A 83 21.54 -1.04 1.75
CA LEU A 83 20.59 -0.64 0.72
C LEU A 83 19.66 -1.82 0.38
N SER A 84 18.37 -1.65 0.62
CA SER A 84 17.32 -2.61 0.27
C SER A 84 16.81 -2.33 -1.14
N CYS A 85 16.49 -1.08 -1.46
CA CYS A 85 16.12 -0.67 -2.81
C CYS A 85 16.34 0.82 -3.06
N ALA A 86 16.28 1.20 -4.34
CA ALA A 86 16.24 2.58 -4.78
C ALA A 86 15.16 2.71 -5.86
N VAL A 87 14.31 3.73 -5.73
CA VAL A 87 13.24 4.01 -6.69
C VAL A 87 13.40 5.42 -7.25
N SER A 88 13.06 5.58 -8.53
CA SER A 88 12.91 6.90 -9.13
C SER A 88 11.58 7.52 -8.69
N GLY A 89 11.58 8.82 -8.44
CA GLY A 89 10.40 9.56 -8.05
C GLY A 89 10.62 11.06 -8.17
N HIS A 90 9.85 11.83 -7.42
CA HIS A 90 9.89 13.29 -7.42
C HIS A 90 9.41 13.83 -6.06
N ALA A 91 9.39 15.15 -5.87
CA ALA A 91 9.05 15.78 -4.58
C ALA A 91 7.67 15.36 -4.01
N TYR A 92 6.73 14.99 -4.88
CA TYR A 92 5.38 14.55 -4.51
C TYR A 92 5.21 13.01 -4.46
N THR A 93 6.28 12.23 -4.62
CA THR A 93 6.19 10.77 -4.51
C THR A 93 5.87 10.40 -3.07
N THR A 94 4.73 9.74 -2.87
CA THR A 94 4.31 9.27 -1.55
C THR A 94 4.51 7.77 -1.42
N PHE A 95 4.82 7.33 -0.21
CA PHE A 95 5.02 5.93 0.10
C PHE A 95 4.70 5.62 1.56
N ILE A 96 4.48 4.34 1.82
CA ILE A 96 4.42 3.77 3.17
C ILE A 96 5.22 2.48 3.20
N ILE A 97 5.68 2.08 4.39
CA ILE A 97 6.28 0.76 4.61
C ILE A 97 5.44 0.04 5.65
N ASP A 98 5.01 -1.17 5.31
CA ASP A 98 4.23 -2.01 6.20
C ASP A 98 4.68 -3.47 6.08
N ALA A 99 4.98 -4.08 7.23
CA ALA A 99 5.61 -5.40 7.37
C ALA A 99 6.75 -5.70 6.36
N GLY A 100 7.60 -4.71 6.09
CA GLY A 100 8.75 -4.86 5.18
C GLY A 100 8.41 -4.79 3.69
N VAL A 101 7.18 -4.43 3.34
CA VAL A 101 6.78 -4.10 1.97
C VAL A 101 6.68 -2.59 1.85
N LEU A 102 7.40 -2.04 0.87
CA LEU A 102 7.26 -0.66 0.44
C LEU A 102 6.11 -0.56 -0.56
N TYR A 103 5.12 0.28 -0.26
CA TYR A 103 4.07 0.67 -1.20
C TYR A 103 4.30 2.12 -1.61
N TYR A 104 4.38 2.41 -2.91
CA TYR A 104 4.58 3.78 -3.39
C TYR A 104 3.79 4.09 -4.66
N ALA A 105 3.44 5.36 -4.81
CA ALA A 105 2.79 5.88 -6.01
C ALA A 105 3.84 6.19 -7.07
N ASP A 106 3.78 5.47 -8.19
CA ASP A 106 4.59 5.69 -9.40
C ASP A 106 3.76 6.45 -10.42
N TYR A 107 4.06 7.73 -10.59
CA TYR A 107 3.32 8.61 -11.50
C TYR A 107 4.17 9.79 -11.96
N SER A 108 3.69 10.50 -12.98
CA SER A 108 4.27 11.78 -13.39
C SER A 108 3.51 12.92 -12.76
N HIS A 109 4.19 13.81 -12.04
CA HIS A 109 3.56 15.03 -11.49
C HIS A 109 2.90 15.90 -12.57
N SER A 110 3.34 15.80 -13.82
CA SER A 110 2.83 16.54 -14.98
C SER A 110 2.02 15.69 -15.96
N GLY A 111 1.59 14.49 -15.57
CA GLY A 111 0.86 13.55 -16.42
C GLY A 111 -0.30 12.86 -15.71
N THR A 112 -1.17 12.23 -16.49
CA THR A 112 -2.36 11.52 -16.01
C THR A 112 -2.05 10.11 -15.53
N GLY A 113 -2.88 9.65 -14.59
CA GLY A 113 -2.80 8.30 -14.07
C GLY A 113 -1.69 8.12 -13.04
N CYS A 114 -1.75 6.98 -12.38
CA CYS A 114 -0.79 6.57 -11.37
C CYS A 114 -0.79 5.04 -11.32
N ALA A 115 0.35 4.46 -10.98
CA ALA A 115 0.43 3.07 -10.61
C ALA A 115 0.81 2.94 -9.13
N LEU A 116 0.20 1.99 -8.43
CA LEU A 116 0.66 1.57 -7.12
C LEU A 116 1.66 0.44 -7.29
N VAL A 117 2.83 0.58 -6.67
CA VAL A 117 3.89 -0.42 -6.71
C VAL A 117 4.12 -0.98 -5.31
N ALA A 118 4.25 -2.29 -5.22
CA ALA A 118 4.72 -2.97 -4.01
C ALA A 118 6.10 -3.58 -4.22
N TYR A 119 6.98 -3.35 -3.26
CA TYR A 119 8.36 -3.82 -3.27
C TYR A 119 8.70 -4.49 -1.94
N ASP A 120 9.13 -5.74 -2.00
CA ASP A 120 9.62 -6.46 -0.82
C ASP A 120 11.03 -5.98 -0.48
N LEU A 121 11.17 -5.28 0.65
CA LEU A 121 12.45 -4.72 1.10
C LEU A 121 13.41 -5.79 1.65
N ILE A 122 12.88 -6.94 2.07
CA ILE A 122 13.65 -8.08 2.60
C ILE A 122 14.20 -8.90 1.43
N ALA A 123 13.31 -9.33 0.52
CA ALA A 123 13.67 -10.08 -0.69
C ALA A 123 14.30 -9.21 -1.78
N ARG A 124 14.20 -7.88 -1.66
CA ARG A 124 14.77 -6.87 -2.56
C ARG A 124 14.25 -7.02 -3.98
N LYS A 125 12.93 -7.16 -4.11
CA LYS A 125 12.28 -7.41 -5.38
C LYS A 125 10.93 -6.71 -5.44
N GLN A 126 10.63 -6.13 -6.59
CA GLN A 126 9.27 -5.69 -6.89
C GLN A 126 8.33 -6.90 -6.88
N MET A 127 7.30 -6.84 -6.07
CA MET A 127 6.28 -7.89 -5.97
C MET A 127 5.28 -7.73 -7.12
N TRP A 128 4.75 -6.52 -7.28
CA TRP A 128 3.76 -6.18 -8.28
C TRP A 128 3.71 -4.67 -8.54
N LYS A 129 3.06 -4.31 -9.64
CA LYS A 129 2.72 -2.95 -10.05
C LYS A 129 1.32 -3.02 -10.68
N THR A 130 0.42 -2.16 -10.22
CA THR A 130 -0.96 -2.09 -10.71
C THR A 130 -1.26 -0.65 -11.12
N ASP A 131 -1.73 -0.46 -12.34
CA ASP A 131 -2.25 0.83 -12.80
C ASP A 131 -3.58 1.09 -12.09
N LEU A 132 -3.71 2.27 -11.48
CA LEU A 132 -4.90 2.70 -10.76
C LEU A 132 -5.98 3.14 -11.75
N GLU A 133 -7.25 2.99 -11.36
CA GLU A 133 -8.39 3.46 -12.15
C GLU A 133 -8.36 4.98 -12.30
N GLY A 134 -8.10 5.68 -11.19
CA GLY A 134 -8.05 7.15 -11.16
C GLY A 134 -9.30 7.82 -11.74
N ILE A 135 -9.16 9.01 -12.32
CA ILE A 135 -10.29 9.69 -12.99
C ILE A 135 -10.54 9.19 -14.43
N GLY A 136 -9.77 8.18 -14.88
CA GLY A 136 -9.67 7.75 -16.27
C GLY A 136 -8.73 8.63 -17.13
N PRO A 137 -8.59 8.31 -18.43
CA PRO A 137 -7.73 9.07 -19.34
C PRO A 137 -8.27 10.49 -19.55
N ILE A 138 -7.37 11.48 -19.51
CA ILE A 138 -7.66 12.89 -19.79
C ILE A 138 -6.61 13.41 -20.77
N ASP A 139 -7.03 14.12 -21.81
CA ASP A 139 -6.13 14.70 -22.81
C ASP A 139 -6.06 16.22 -22.68
N HIS A 140 -5.08 16.75 -21.94
CA HIS A 140 -4.90 18.20 -21.77
C HIS A 140 -3.44 18.61 -21.53
N SER A 141 -3.12 19.85 -21.94
CA SER A 141 -1.87 20.52 -21.59
C SER A 141 -1.97 21.16 -20.20
N ARG A 142 -0.88 21.11 -19.41
CA ARG A 142 -0.79 21.61 -18.01
C ARG A 142 -1.59 20.80 -16.99
N TYR A 143 -1.28 19.51 -16.93
CA TYR A 143 -1.80 18.62 -15.90
C TYR A 143 -0.94 18.70 -14.64
N THR A 144 -1.58 18.65 -13.47
CA THR A 144 -0.91 18.47 -12.18
C THR A 144 -1.50 17.24 -11.50
N ASN A 145 -0.63 16.34 -11.04
CA ASN A 145 -1.01 15.14 -10.33
C ASN A 145 -0.40 15.12 -8.92
N GLN A 146 -1.19 14.81 -7.91
CA GLN A 146 -0.72 14.55 -6.56
C GLN A 146 -1.43 13.31 -6.02
N VAL A 147 -0.65 12.39 -5.46
CA VAL A 147 -1.17 11.12 -4.95
C VAL A 147 -0.70 10.92 -3.52
N ILE A 148 -1.60 10.53 -2.64
CA ILE A 148 -1.30 10.11 -1.26
C ILE A 148 -1.54 8.60 -1.15
N VAL A 149 -0.56 7.87 -0.63
CA VAL A 149 -0.65 6.44 -0.30
C VAL A 149 -0.75 6.28 1.22
N GLN A 150 -1.75 5.52 1.68
CA GLN A 150 -2.00 5.24 3.10
C GLN A 150 -2.48 3.81 3.31
N MET A 151 -2.35 3.31 4.53
CA MET A 151 -3.08 2.11 4.94
C MET A 151 -4.58 2.44 5.04
N ALA A 152 -5.43 1.61 4.45
CA ALA A 152 -6.86 1.72 4.67
C ALA A 152 -7.19 1.37 6.14
N PRO A 153 -8.19 2.02 6.75
CA PRO A 153 -8.72 1.59 8.03
C PRO A 153 -9.32 0.17 7.89
N GLY A 154 -9.02 -0.73 8.81
CA GLY A 154 -9.48 -2.12 8.75
C GLY A 154 -8.97 -2.98 9.91
N SER A 155 -9.48 -4.21 9.99
CA SER A 155 -9.07 -5.21 10.98
C SER A 155 -7.60 -5.58 10.78
N ILE A 156 -6.84 -5.68 11.86
CA ILE A 156 -5.43 -6.16 11.85
C ILE A 156 -5.35 -7.61 11.30
N LEU A 157 -6.48 -8.34 11.32
CA LEU A 157 -6.57 -9.75 10.94
C LEU A 157 -6.96 -9.96 9.47
N ALA A 158 -7.37 -8.92 8.74
CA ALA A 158 -7.76 -8.99 7.34
C ALA A 158 -6.55 -8.80 6.39
N PRO A 159 -6.60 -9.30 5.13
CA PRO A 159 -5.71 -8.84 4.07
C PRO A 159 -5.64 -7.31 4.06
N ARG A 160 -4.43 -6.81 3.98
CA ARG A 160 -4.19 -5.38 4.05
C ARG A 160 -4.67 -4.72 2.77
N THR A 161 -5.26 -3.54 2.92
CA THR A 161 -5.74 -2.72 1.79
C THR A 161 -5.04 -1.37 1.84
N ILE A 162 -4.61 -0.90 0.67
CA ILE A 162 -3.98 0.41 0.51
C ILE A 162 -5.04 1.39 0.07
N LEU A 163 -5.17 2.50 0.79
CA LEU A 163 -5.99 3.64 0.39
C LEU A 163 -5.11 4.64 -0.36
N VAL A 164 -5.45 4.86 -1.63
CA VAL A 164 -4.87 5.88 -2.48
C VAL A 164 -5.84 7.05 -2.60
N ARG A 165 -5.35 8.28 -2.48
CA ARG A 165 -6.11 9.49 -2.84
C ARG A 165 -5.39 10.21 -3.95
N GLY A 166 -6.06 10.44 -5.06
CA GLY A 166 -5.55 11.27 -6.14
C GLY A 166 -6.23 12.63 -6.19
N ASN A 167 -5.42 13.68 -6.25
CA ASN A 167 -5.83 15.05 -6.49
C ASN A 167 -5.18 15.51 -7.80
N GLU A 168 -5.92 15.32 -8.87
CA GLU A 168 -5.50 15.61 -10.24
C GLU A 168 -6.17 16.90 -10.72
N ALA A 169 -5.55 17.60 -11.67
CA ALA A 169 -6.11 18.85 -12.21
C ALA A 169 -7.54 18.69 -12.76
N ALA A 170 -7.88 17.48 -13.21
CA ALA A 170 -9.17 17.11 -13.79
C ALA A 170 -10.07 16.36 -12.80
N GLY A 171 -9.68 16.16 -11.54
CA GLY A 171 -10.59 15.56 -10.59
C GLY A 171 -9.93 15.00 -9.35
N LYS A 172 -10.79 14.48 -8.47
CA LYS A 172 -10.41 13.91 -7.19
C LYS A 172 -10.99 12.53 -7.06
N TYR A 173 -10.20 11.59 -6.56
CA TYR A 173 -10.65 10.22 -6.36
C TYR A 173 -10.02 9.59 -5.13
N ILE A 174 -10.67 8.56 -4.62
CA ILE A 174 -10.06 7.59 -3.72
C ILE A 174 -10.15 6.20 -4.31
N GLU A 175 -9.13 5.38 -4.05
CA GLU A 175 -9.04 4.02 -4.53
C GLU A 175 -8.50 3.10 -3.44
N TYR A 176 -9.19 1.99 -3.19
CA TYR A 176 -8.81 0.95 -2.25
C TYR A 176 -8.22 -0.22 -3.05
N VAL A 177 -6.95 -0.53 -2.82
CA VAL A 177 -6.23 -1.60 -3.51
C VAL A 177 -5.93 -2.73 -2.54
N ASP A 178 -6.47 -3.91 -2.83
CA ASP A 178 -6.24 -5.11 -2.03
C ASP A 178 -4.83 -5.67 -2.29
N THR A 179 -4.04 -5.85 -1.23
CA THR A 179 -2.62 -6.24 -1.34
C THR A 179 -2.39 -7.72 -1.71
N LYS A 180 -3.44 -8.54 -1.72
CA LYS A 180 -3.36 -9.98 -2.03
C LYS A 180 -3.68 -10.27 -3.50
N THR A 181 -4.68 -9.58 -4.02
CA THR A 181 -5.16 -9.67 -5.39
C THR A 181 -4.54 -8.61 -6.28
N HIS A 182 -4.01 -7.55 -5.68
CA HIS A 182 -3.41 -6.37 -6.33
C HIS A 182 -4.43 -5.61 -7.19
N LYS A 183 -5.71 -5.75 -6.87
CA LYS A 183 -6.82 -5.15 -7.59
C LYS A 183 -7.48 -4.06 -6.77
N THR A 184 -8.05 -3.12 -7.49
CA THR A 184 -8.98 -2.15 -6.95
C THR A 184 -10.24 -2.86 -6.49
N VAL A 185 -10.59 -2.67 -5.22
CA VAL A 185 -11.75 -3.27 -4.54
C VAL A 185 -12.74 -2.22 -4.04
N GLY A 186 -12.39 -0.95 -4.19
CA GLY A 186 -13.29 0.17 -3.97
C GLY A 186 -12.76 1.42 -4.67
N HIS A 187 -13.60 2.13 -5.40
CA HIS A 187 -13.21 3.34 -6.10
C HIS A 187 -14.34 4.36 -6.12
N LYS A 188 -14.01 5.63 -5.89
CA LYS A 188 -14.95 6.75 -6.01
C LYS A 188 -14.26 7.99 -6.55
N ILE A 189 -14.86 8.58 -7.57
CA ILE A 189 -14.54 9.91 -8.09
C ILE A 189 -15.48 10.93 -7.41
N PHE A 190 -14.92 11.98 -6.83
CA PHE A 190 -15.67 13.05 -6.13
C PHE A 190 -15.98 14.23 -7.05
N GLU A 191 -15.00 14.59 -7.87
CA GLU A 191 -15.08 15.69 -8.80
C GLU A 191 -14.46 15.23 -10.11
N LYS A 192 -15.13 15.52 -11.23
CA LYS A 192 -14.58 15.33 -12.58
C LYS A 192 -14.71 16.65 -13.34
N GLY A 193 -13.57 17.25 -13.67
CA GLY A 193 -13.39 18.21 -14.77
C GLY A 193 -12.50 17.55 -15.84
N PHE A 194 -12.21 18.08 -17.01
CA PHE A 194 -12.96 19.00 -17.85
C PHE A 194 -13.98 18.19 -18.67
N LYS A 195 -15.11 18.80 -19.03
CA LYS A 195 -16.10 18.17 -19.93
C LYS A 195 -15.44 17.85 -21.27
N ASP A 196 -15.63 16.63 -21.76
CA ASP A 196 -15.41 16.30 -23.16
C ASP A 196 -16.14 17.34 -24.02
N LYS A 197 -15.42 17.96 -24.95
CA LYS A 197 -16.02 18.68 -26.08
C LYS A 197 -16.24 17.71 -27.22
#